data_AF-A0A4D6HTB2-F1
#
_entry.id   AF-A0A4D6HTB2-F1
#
_cell.length_a   1.000
_cell.length_b   1.000
_cell.length_c   1.000
_cell.angle_alpha   90.00
_cell.angle_beta   90.00
_cell.angle_gamma   90.00
#
_symmetry.space_group_name_H-M   'P 1'
#
loop_
_entity.id
_entity.type
_entity.pdbx_description
1 polymer ?
#
loop_
_entity_poly.entity_id
_entity_poly.type
_entity_poly.pdbx_seq_one_letter_code
_entity_poly.pdbx_strand_id
1 'polypeptide(L)'
;MTTEKRSVVFTSEGITVKEERKAPLSNDTKYVTIDELEWDDFPIENLTMEVTSVWPKVSDEDETALEALEFEVERLERADAQTEASTSDDFWEQVYEQTGITYEDGEITLSGNKNAKDNLVAFVDFLLVNGYLTEGDLPIKSGWKRYLINTEPLHQKGGSMAEDVEVTDGVYLETKYSRKDICKKIKELAERVGELE
;
A
#
# COMPACT_ATOMS: atom_id res chain seq x y z
N MET A 1 -8.14 -17.41 -10.40
CA MET A 1 -7.02 -17.09 -9.51
C MET A 1 -6.95 -18.24 -8.51
N THR A 2 -5.83 -18.93 -8.42
CA THR A 2 -5.69 -20.10 -7.53
C THR A 2 -5.49 -19.55 -6.12
N THR A 3 -6.44 -19.76 -5.22
CA THR A 3 -6.29 -19.38 -3.81
C THR A 3 -5.20 -20.25 -3.22
N GLU A 4 -4.05 -19.66 -2.88
CA GLU A 4 -2.93 -20.39 -2.26
C GLU A 4 -3.32 -20.72 -0.82
N LYS A 5 -3.41 -22.01 -0.48
CA LYS A 5 -3.74 -22.45 0.87
C LYS A 5 -2.60 -22.12 1.81
N ARG A 6 -2.91 -21.39 2.88
CA ARG A 6 -1.95 -21.02 3.93
C ARG A 6 -2.37 -21.67 5.26
N SER A 7 -1.38 -22.06 6.04
CA SER A 7 -1.54 -22.51 7.42
C SER A 7 -0.80 -21.54 8.34
N VAL A 8 -1.46 -21.07 9.39
CA VAL A 8 -0.88 -20.20 10.43
C VAL A 8 -0.89 -20.96 11.74
N VAL A 9 0.28 -21.10 12.37
CA VAL A 9 0.44 -21.86 13.61
C VAL A 9 0.88 -20.93 14.73
N PHE A 10 0.09 -20.88 15.79
CA PHE A 10 0.40 -20.11 17.01
C PHE A 10 0.93 -21.07 18.07
N THR A 11 2.07 -20.76 18.67
CA THR A 11 2.73 -21.55 19.71
C THR A 11 3.17 -20.64 20.86
N SER A 12 3.62 -21.18 21.98
CA SER A 12 4.19 -20.34 23.05
C SER A 12 5.41 -19.52 22.64
N GLU A 13 6.12 -19.90 21.59
CA GLU A 13 7.36 -19.24 21.12
C GLU A 13 7.07 -18.14 20.09
N GLY A 14 5.94 -18.22 19.40
CA GLY A 14 5.58 -17.27 18.36
C GLY A 14 4.67 -17.89 17.32
N ILE A 15 4.74 -17.36 16.10
CA ILE A 15 3.82 -17.67 15.02
C ILE A 15 4.59 -18.08 13.77
N THR A 16 4.14 -19.15 13.15
CA THR A 16 4.70 -19.65 11.90
C THR A 16 3.65 -19.56 10.79
N VAL A 17 4.01 -18.95 9.67
CA VAL A 17 3.19 -18.94 8.46
C VAL A 17 3.75 -19.94 7.47
N LYS A 18 2.88 -20.83 7.00
CA LYS A 18 3.21 -21.89 6.03
C LYS A 18 2.34 -21.75 4.79
N GLU A 19 2.93 -22.03 3.64
CA GLU A 19 2.25 -22.02 2.35
C GLU A 19 2.32 -23.39 1.70
N GLU A 20 1.19 -23.86 1.16
CA GLU A 20 1.15 -25.09 0.39
C GLU A 20 1.87 -24.89 -0.96
N ARG A 21 2.99 -25.59 -1.16
CA ARG A 21 3.75 -25.56 -2.40
C ARG A 21 3.87 -26.95 -3.02
N LYS A 22 3.83 -27.01 -4.34
CA LYS A 22 4.12 -28.25 -5.08
C LYS A 22 5.60 -28.62 -4.90
N ALA A 23 5.87 -29.87 -4.58
CA ALA A 23 7.24 -30.35 -4.46
C ALA A 23 7.97 -30.23 -5.82
N PRO A 24 9.25 -29.81 -5.87
CA PRO A 24 9.96 -29.65 -7.15
C PRO A 24 10.19 -30.97 -7.88
N LEU A 25 10.18 -32.09 -7.15
CA LEU A 25 10.56 -33.42 -7.62
C LEU A 25 9.46 -34.49 -7.44
N SER A 26 8.27 -34.11 -6.96
CA SER A 26 7.11 -35.01 -6.90
C SER A 26 5.82 -34.28 -7.28
N ASN A 27 4.75 -35.03 -7.50
CA ASN A 27 3.42 -34.43 -7.73
C ASN A 27 2.68 -34.12 -6.43
N ASP A 28 3.34 -34.29 -5.28
CA ASP A 28 2.75 -34.03 -3.97
C ASP A 28 2.86 -32.54 -3.62
N THR A 29 1.96 -32.08 -2.77
CA THR A 29 2.05 -30.77 -2.13
C THR A 29 2.63 -30.90 -0.73
N LYS A 30 3.34 -29.87 -0.28
CA LYS A 30 3.85 -29.77 1.08
C LYS A 30 3.70 -28.34 1.58
N TYR A 31 3.43 -28.20 2.87
CA TYR A 31 3.55 -26.90 3.53
C TYR A 31 5.02 -26.54 3.70
N VAL A 32 5.38 -25.34 3.28
CA VAL A 32 6.72 -24.76 3.46
C VAL A 32 6.57 -23.53 4.33
N THR A 33 7.38 -23.43 5.38
CA THR A 33 7.45 -22.21 6.19
C THR A 33 7.93 -21.06 5.31
N ILE A 34 7.13 -20.01 5.24
CA ILE A 34 7.46 -18.77 4.52
C ILE A 34 7.75 -17.62 5.48
N ASP A 35 7.34 -17.75 6.74
CA ASP A 35 7.59 -16.75 7.75
C ASP A 35 7.53 -17.30 9.18
N GLU A 36 8.30 -16.70 10.07
CA GLU A 36 8.39 -17.00 11.50
C GLU A 36 8.52 -15.67 12.27
N LEU A 37 7.59 -15.44 13.18
CA LEU A 37 7.51 -14.22 13.99
C LEU A 37 7.55 -14.58 15.47
N GLU A 38 8.38 -13.87 16.23
CA GLU A 38 8.29 -13.90 17.70
C GLU A 38 7.07 -13.09 18.16
N TRP A 39 6.60 -13.33 19.38
CA TRP A 39 5.45 -12.62 19.94
C TRP A 39 5.65 -11.10 20.04
N ASP A 40 6.89 -10.67 20.27
CA ASP A 40 7.24 -9.25 20.36
C ASP A 40 7.16 -8.55 18.98
N ASP A 41 7.32 -9.29 17.89
CA ASP A 41 7.22 -8.81 16.51
C ASP A 41 5.82 -9.05 15.90
N PHE A 42 4.87 -9.51 16.70
CA PHE A 42 3.57 -9.91 16.20
C PHE A 42 2.63 -8.70 16.02
N PRO A 43 2.10 -8.42 14.81
CA PRO A 43 1.17 -7.33 14.59
C PRO A 43 -0.24 -7.73 15.09
N ILE A 44 -0.43 -7.85 16.41
CA ILE A 44 -1.71 -8.20 17.05
C ILE A 44 -2.83 -7.26 16.58
N GLU A 45 -2.49 -5.99 16.35
CA GLU A 45 -3.46 -4.95 16.00
C GLU A 45 -3.83 -4.92 14.51
N ASN A 46 -3.02 -5.54 13.63
CA ASN A 46 -3.09 -5.38 12.17
C ASN A 46 -3.06 -6.70 11.38
N LEU A 47 -3.38 -7.81 12.04
CA LEU A 47 -3.53 -9.11 11.39
C LEU A 47 -4.99 -9.37 11.02
N THR A 48 -5.29 -9.43 9.72
CA THR A 48 -6.58 -9.90 9.22
C THR A 48 -6.45 -11.30 8.62
N MET A 49 -7.24 -12.23 9.12
CA MET A 49 -7.29 -13.62 8.64
C MET A 49 -8.71 -14.03 8.26
N GLU A 50 -8.89 -14.56 7.06
CA GLU A 50 -10.10 -15.29 6.69
C GLU A 50 -9.89 -16.78 6.96
N VAL A 51 -10.27 -17.19 8.17
CA VAL A 51 -10.09 -18.55 8.69
C VAL A 51 -11.15 -19.48 8.11
N THR A 52 -10.70 -20.60 7.54
CA THR A 52 -11.57 -21.66 7.01
C THR A 52 -11.66 -22.86 7.94
N SER A 53 -10.61 -23.13 8.74
CA SER A 53 -10.57 -24.24 9.70
C SER A 53 -9.58 -23.98 10.82
N VAL A 54 -9.82 -24.62 11.97
CA VAL A 54 -9.02 -24.46 13.20
C VAL A 54 -8.78 -25.84 13.83
N TRP A 55 -7.52 -26.12 14.19
CA TRP A 55 -7.12 -27.35 14.87
C TRP A 55 -6.26 -27.02 16.10
N PRO A 56 -6.78 -27.24 17.31
CA PRO A 56 -5.97 -27.16 18.52
C PRO A 56 -5.08 -28.39 18.64
N LYS A 57 -3.80 -28.16 18.94
CA LYS A 57 -2.83 -29.20 19.30
C LYS A 57 -2.59 -29.14 20.81
N VAL A 58 -2.99 -30.20 21.49
CA VAL A 58 -2.82 -30.35 22.95
C VAL A 58 -1.46 -30.99 23.23
N SER A 59 -0.85 -30.65 24.36
CA SER A 59 0.41 -31.23 24.81
C SER A 59 0.27 -32.73 25.07
N ASP A 60 1.25 -33.52 24.62
CA ASP A 60 1.35 -34.94 24.92
C ASP A 60 1.66 -35.22 26.41
N GLU A 61 2.20 -34.23 27.13
CA GLU A 61 2.55 -34.34 28.55
C GLU A 61 1.43 -33.90 29.49
N ASP A 62 0.56 -32.98 29.03
CA ASP A 62 -0.57 -32.46 29.79
C ASP A 62 -1.77 -32.23 28.84
N GLU A 63 -2.75 -33.15 28.90
CA GLU A 63 -3.97 -33.11 28.08
C GLU A 63 -4.86 -31.87 28.33
N THR A 64 -4.54 -31.05 29.33
CA THR A 64 -5.21 -29.77 29.59
C THR A 64 -4.44 -28.56 29.04
N ALA A 65 -3.18 -28.74 28.63
CA ALA A 65 -2.33 -27.70 28.09
C ALA A 65 -2.39 -27.66 26.56
N LEU A 66 -2.65 -26.48 26.00
CA LEU A 66 -2.57 -26.25 24.56
C LEU A 66 -1.11 -26.00 24.17
N GLU A 67 -0.57 -26.78 23.24
CA GLU A 67 0.79 -26.62 22.70
C GLU A 67 0.80 -25.69 21.49
N ALA A 68 -0.18 -25.84 20.59
CA ALA A 68 -0.31 -24.99 19.42
C ALA A 68 -1.77 -24.83 18.96
N LEU A 69 -2.03 -23.77 18.21
CA LEU A 69 -3.28 -23.55 17.51
C LEU A 69 -3.00 -23.33 16.03
N GLU A 70 -3.45 -24.26 15.19
CA GLU A 70 -3.25 -24.22 13.74
C GLU A 70 -4.52 -23.76 13.04
N PHE A 71 -4.39 -22.81 12.12
CA PHE A 71 -5.46 -22.24 11.33
C PHE A 71 -5.19 -22.46 9.84
N GLU A 72 -6.16 -23.02 9.10
CA GLU A 72 -6.15 -22.91 7.63
C GLU A 72 -6.84 -21.61 7.25
N VAL A 73 -6.16 -20.80 6.45
CA VAL A 73 -6.64 -19.47 6.05
C VAL A 73 -6.69 -19.36 4.53
N GLU A 74 -7.77 -18.79 4.02
CA GLU A 74 -7.92 -18.45 2.60
C GLU A 74 -7.24 -17.12 2.27
N ARG A 75 -7.22 -16.21 3.25
CA ARG A 75 -6.60 -14.89 3.15
C ARG A 75 -5.86 -14.57 4.44
N LEU A 76 -4.64 -14.07 4.28
CA LEU A 76 -3.78 -13.62 5.36
C LEU A 76 -3.21 -12.27 4.95
N GLU A 77 -3.64 -11.22 5.63
CA GLU A 77 -3.14 -9.86 5.45
C GLU A 77 -2.46 -9.42 6.72
N ARG A 78 -1.21 -9.01 6.57
CA ARG A 78 -0.44 -8.33 7.59
C ARG A 78 -0.22 -6.93 7.07
N ALA A 79 -0.81 -5.95 7.75
CA ALA A 79 -0.26 -4.61 7.67
C ALA A 79 1.01 -4.68 8.54
N ASP A 80 2.18 -4.44 7.95
CA ASP A 80 3.43 -4.35 8.71
C ASP A 80 3.23 -3.34 9.85
N ALA A 81 4.04 -3.42 10.91
CA ALA A 81 4.08 -2.37 11.95
C ALA A 81 4.52 -0.98 11.41
N GLN A 82 4.66 -0.83 10.09
CA GLN A 82 4.70 0.43 9.34
C GLN A 82 3.37 0.77 8.63
N THR A 83 2.29 0.19 9.10
CA THR A 83 0.92 0.59 8.77
C THR A 83 0.19 0.71 10.09
N GLU A 84 0.67 1.62 10.95
CA GLU A 84 -0.24 2.34 11.82
C GLU A 84 -1.39 2.81 10.94
N ALA A 85 -2.63 2.65 11.41
CA ALA A 85 -3.80 3.25 10.77
C ALA A 85 -3.42 4.70 10.49
N SER A 86 -3.11 5.01 9.23
CA SER A 86 -2.56 6.30 8.86
C SER A 86 -3.66 7.28 9.19
N THR A 87 -3.49 7.96 10.31
CA THR A 87 -4.28 9.14 10.56
C THR A 87 -3.85 10.13 9.47
N SER A 88 -4.74 11.03 9.05
CA SER A 88 -4.33 12.05 8.08
C SER A 88 -3.08 12.81 8.53
N ASP A 89 -2.82 12.86 9.83
CA ASP A 89 -1.62 13.45 10.43
C ASP A 89 -0.33 12.69 10.04
N ASP A 90 -0.32 11.35 10.02
CA ASP A 90 0.85 10.55 9.61
C ASP A 90 1.16 10.70 8.12
N PHE A 91 0.12 10.84 7.29
CA PHE A 91 0.29 11.10 5.85
C PHE A 91 0.91 12.47 5.61
N TRP A 92 0.34 13.53 6.20
CA TRP A 92 0.83 14.89 5.96
C TRP A 92 2.19 15.16 6.61
N GLU A 93 2.55 14.45 7.68
CA GLU A 93 3.92 14.47 8.22
C GLU A 93 4.92 13.92 7.20
N GLN A 94 4.65 12.74 6.62
CA GLN A 94 5.51 12.16 5.58
C GLN A 94 5.61 13.03 4.32
N VAL A 95 4.47 13.61 3.89
CA VAL A 95 4.44 14.58 2.77
C VAL A 95 5.34 15.78 3.09
N TYR A 96 5.25 16.33 4.30
CA TYR A 96 6.08 17.45 4.71
C TYR A 96 7.57 17.09 4.71
N GLU A 97 7.94 15.96 5.29
CA GLU A 97 9.35 15.53 5.36
C GLU A 97 9.97 15.34 3.97
N GLN A 98 9.25 14.73 3.03
CA GLN A 98 9.80 14.41 1.71
C GLN A 98 9.69 15.59 0.72
N THR A 99 8.61 16.37 0.79
CA THR A 99 8.30 17.37 -0.23
C THR A 99 8.43 18.81 0.27
N GLY A 100 8.20 19.03 1.57
CA GLY A 100 8.03 20.33 2.23
C GLY A 100 6.64 20.94 2.06
N ILE A 101 5.67 20.19 1.54
CA ILE A 101 4.28 20.62 1.37
C ILE A 101 3.54 20.39 2.69
N THR A 102 2.68 21.33 3.08
CA THR A 102 1.82 21.18 4.26
C THR A 102 0.34 21.28 3.89
N TYR A 103 -0.50 20.69 4.75
CA TYR A 103 -1.95 20.82 4.72
C TYR A 103 -2.44 21.26 6.09
N GLU A 104 -3.00 22.47 6.16
CA GLU A 104 -3.52 23.05 7.40
C GLU A 104 -4.85 23.72 7.10
N ASP A 105 -5.86 23.55 7.97
CA ASP A 105 -7.18 24.18 7.85
C ASP A 105 -7.85 24.03 6.46
N GLY A 106 -7.59 22.92 5.75
CA GLY A 106 -8.17 22.68 4.43
C GLY A 106 -7.39 23.26 3.26
N GLU A 107 -6.24 23.91 3.51
CA GLU A 107 -5.42 24.59 2.50
C GLU A 107 -4.04 23.93 2.32
N ILE A 108 -3.62 23.82 1.05
CA ILE A 108 -2.30 23.30 0.67
C ILE A 108 -1.29 24.45 0.56
N THR A 109 -0.21 24.35 1.32
CA THR A 109 0.94 25.26 1.20
C THR A 109 2.11 24.54 0.54
N LEU A 110 2.54 25.07 -0.61
CA LEU A 110 3.70 24.54 -1.34
C LEU A 110 5.01 24.92 -0.65
N SER A 111 6.00 24.03 -0.73
CA SER A 111 7.34 24.32 -0.24
C SER A 111 7.95 25.54 -0.92
N GLY A 112 8.55 26.42 -0.13
CA GLY A 112 9.25 27.62 -0.61
C GLY A 112 10.58 27.33 -1.32
N ASN A 113 11.12 26.12 -1.20
CA ASN A 113 12.38 25.73 -1.83
C ASN A 113 12.24 25.22 -3.28
N LYS A 114 11.01 25.09 -3.78
CA LYS A 114 10.68 24.57 -5.12
C LYS A 114 9.73 25.52 -5.83
N ASN A 115 9.77 25.54 -7.17
CA ASN A 115 8.72 26.20 -7.94
C ASN A 115 7.41 25.39 -7.87
N ALA A 116 6.29 25.97 -8.31
CA ALA A 116 4.99 25.29 -8.16
C ALA A 116 4.92 23.97 -8.94
N LYS A 117 5.48 23.91 -10.15
CA LYS A 117 5.55 22.70 -10.97
C LYS A 117 6.33 21.60 -10.25
N ASP A 118 7.49 21.93 -9.70
CA ASP A 118 8.35 20.96 -9.02
C ASP A 118 7.72 20.44 -7.72
N ASN A 119 6.89 21.24 -7.04
CA ASN A 119 6.10 20.75 -5.92
C ASN A 119 5.07 19.71 -6.35
N LEU A 120 4.37 19.92 -7.48
CA LEU A 120 3.42 18.94 -8.00
C LEU A 120 4.13 17.63 -8.37
N VAL A 121 5.28 17.72 -9.03
CA VAL A 121 6.09 16.54 -9.39
C VAL A 121 6.52 15.79 -8.13
N ALA A 122 7.08 16.50 -7.14
CA ALA A 122 7.52 15.88 -5.89
C ALA A 122 6.37 15.20 -5.11
N PHE A 123 5.18 15.79 -5.13
CA PHE A 123 4.01 15.18 -4.50
C PHE A 123 3.56 13.91 -5.21
N VAL A 124 3.53 13.91 -6.55
CA VAL A 124 3.15 12.72 -7.32
C VAL A 124 4.21 11.61 -7.19
N ASP A 125 5.49 11.97 -7.18
CA ASP A 125 6.59 11.06 -6.91
C ASP A 125 6.45 10.41 -5.52
N PHE A 126 6.17 11.21 -4.49
CA PHE A 126 5.87 10.71 -3.14
C PHE A 126 4.75 9.68 -3.15
N LEU A 127 3.63 9.95 -3.82
CA LEU A 127 2.50 9.01 -3.88
C LEU A 127 2.89 7.68 -4.56
N LEU A 128 3.69 7.73 -5.62
CA LEU A 128 4.11 6.55 -6.37
C LEU A 128 5.15 5.73 -5.58
N VAL A 129 6.15 6.38 -5.00
CA VAL A 129 7.24 5.73 -4.24
C VAL A 129 6.73 5.04 -2.98
N ASN A 130 5.77 5.66 -2.29
CA ASN A 130 5.21 5.11 -1.05
C ASN A 130 3.96 4.24 -1.29
N GLY A 131 3.61 3.96 -2.55
CA GLY A 131 2.54 3.02 -2.91
C GLY A 131 1.10 3.55 -2.75
N TYR A 132 0.92 4.83 -2.42
CA TYR A 132 -0.40 5.48 -2.40
C TYR A 132 -1.04 5.58 -3.79
N LEU A 133 -0.23 5.56 -4.85
CA LEU A 133 -0.68 5.51 -6.23
C LEU A 133 0.05 4.40 -6.98
N THR A 134 -0.68 3.57 -7.70
CA THR A 134 -0.13 2.48 -8.53
C THR A 134 -0.51 2.66 -9.99
N GLU A 135 0.14 1.91 -10.89
CA GLU A 135 -0.25 1.90 -12.32
C GLU A 135 -1.72 1.51 -12.54
N GLY A 136 -2.29 0.67 -11.65
CA GLY A 136 -3.69 0.26 -11.70
C GLY A 136 -4.68 1.41 -11.50
N ASP A 137 -4.23 2.52 -10.90
CA ASP A 137 -5.04 3.72 -10.64
C ASP A 137 -5.04 4.71 -11.81
N LEU A 138 -4.15 4.48 -12.78
CA LEU A 138 -3.98 5.32 -13.97
C LEU A 138 -4.93 4.88 -15.10
N PRO A 139 -5.46 5.83 -15.90
CA PRO A 139 -5.17 7.26 -15.88
C PRO A 139 -5.98 8.05 -14.85
N ILE A 140 -5.36 9.07 -14.27
CA ILE A 140 -6.04 10.08 -13.45
C ILE A 140 -6.53 11.21 -14.36
N LYS A 141 -7.82 11.51 -14.31
CA LYS A 141 -8.44 12.56 -15.12
C LYS A 141 -8.21 13.95 -14.55
N SER A 142 -8.05 14.93 -15.43
CA SER A 142 -8.08 16.37 -15.12
C SER A 142 -9.15 17.04 -15.97
N GLY A 143 -10.40 16.97 -15.51
CA GLY A 143 -11.56 17.42 -16.28
C GLY A 143 -11.97 16.44 -17.37
N TRP A 144 -12.74 16.92 -18.35
CA TRP A 144 -13.48 16.02 -19.25
C TRP A 144 -12.57 15.21 -20.19
N LYS A 145 -11.62 15.86 -20.85
CA LYS A 145 -10.81 15.24 -21.93
C LYS A 145 -9.35 15.02 -21.58
N ARG A 146 -8.86 15.57 -20.47
CA ARG A 146 -7.44 15.56 -20.12
C ARG A 146 -7.17 14.54 -19.03
N TYR A 147 -5.94 14.03 -19.03
CA TYR A 147 -5.37 13.27 -17.94
C TYR A 147 -4.37 14.15 -17.19
N LEU A 148 -4.37 14.05 -15.87
CA LEU A 148 -3.34 14.60 -15.00
C LEU A 148 -2.13 13.67 -15.03
N ILE A 149 -2.36 12.38 -14.76
CA ILE A 149 -1.34 11.33 -14.75
C ILE A 149 -1.80 10.20 -15.66
N ASN A 150 -0.89 9.67 -16.47
CA ASN A 150 -1.16 8.54 -17.37
C ASN A 150 0.13 7.76 -17.65
N THR A 151 0.01 6.53 -18.14
CA THR A 151 1.16 5.69 -18.54
C THR A 151 1.75 6.05 -19.90
N GLU A 152 1.13 7.02 -20.59
CA GLU A 152 1.61 7.61 -21.82
C GLU A 152 1.41 9.14 -21.75
N PRO A 153 2.26 9.96 -22.39
CA PRO A 153 2.14 11.42 -22.40
C PRO A 153 1.00 11.93 -23.32
N LEU A 154 -0.15 11.23 -23.28
CA LEU A 154 -1.32 11.42 -24.13
C LEU A 154 -2.59 11.53 -23.28
N HIS A 155 -3.62 12.16 -23.85
CA HIS A 155 -4.97 12.26 -23.33
C HIS A 155 -5.93 11.29 -24.03
N GLN A 156 -7.20 11.21 -23.58
CA GLN A 156 -8.25 10.29 -24.05
C GLN A 156 -8.44 10.14 -25.58
N LYS A 157 -8.05 11.12 -26.38
CA LYS A 157 -8.19 11.10 -27.85
C LYS A 157 -6.86 11.17 -28.59
N GLY A 158 -5.75 10.82 -27.92
CA GLY A 158 -4.40 10.90 -28.47
C GLY A 158 -3.83 12.32 -28.56
N GLY A 159 -4.47 13.30 -27.91
CA GLY A 159 -3.88 14.64 -27.79
C GLY A 159 -2.76 14.62 -26.76
N SER A 160 -1.60 15.21 -27.06
CA SER A 160 -0.47 15.27 -26.12
C SER A 160 -0.80 16.04 -24.85
N MET A 161 -0.23 15.59 -23.73
CA MET A 161 -0.21 16.36 -22.48
C MET A 161 0.58 17.66 -22.66
N ALA A 162 0.18 18.69 -21.93
CA ALA A 162 0.85 19.98 -22.00
C ALA A 162 1.97 20.10 -20.95
N GLU A 163 3.22 20.22 -21.39
CA GLU A 163 4.39 20.27 -20.49
C GLU A 163 4.40 19.06 -19.55
N ASP A 164 4.38 17.86 -20.14
CA ASP A 164 4.51 16.62 -19.40
C ASP A 164 5.89 16.48 -18.75
N VAL A 165 5.92 15.75 -17.65
CA VAL A 165 7.12 15.28 -16.97
C VAL A 165 6.94 13.81 -16.68
N GLU A 166 7.93 13.00 -17.05
CA GLU A 166 8.02 11.62 -16.60
C GLU A 166 8.48 11.61 -15.13
N VAL A 167 7.62 11.12 -14.24
CA VAL A 167 7.84 11.15 -12.79
C VAL A 167 8.58 9.89 -12.34
N THR A 168 8.14 8.74 -12.83
CA THR A 168 8.83 7.44 -12.75
C THR A 168 8.71 6.74 -14.11
N ASP A 169 9.42 5.63 -14.30
CA ASP A 169 9.49 4.91 -15.58
C ASP A 169 8.07 4.61 -16.12
N GLY A 170 7.73 5.21 -17.27
CA GLY A 170 6.43 5.02 -17.89
C GLY A 170 5.25 5.73 -17.23
N VAL A 171 5.46 6.67 -16.31
CA VAL A 171 4.39 7.48 -15.69
C VAL A 171 4.59 8.96 -15.96
N TYR A 172 3.63 9.56 -16.68
CA TYR A 172 3.68 10.93 -17.16
C TYR A 172 2.67 11.82 -16.44
N LEU A 173 3.10 13.00 -16.02
CA LEU A 173 2.33 14.02 -15.32
C LEU A 173 2.24 15.31 -16.15
N GLU A 174 1.04 15.80 -16.41
CA GLU A 174 0.82 17.13 -16.97
C GLU A 174 1.15 18.22 -15.92
N THR A 175 2.03 19.17 -16.26
CA THR A 175 2.47 20.21 -15.30
C THR A 175 2.07 21.64 -15.66
N LYS A 176 1.42 21.85 -16.82
CA LYS A 176 0.99 23.18 -17.28
C LYS A 176 -0.24 23.72 -16.51
N TYR A 177 -0.01 24.13 -15.27
CA TYR A 177 -1.05 24.60 -14.35
C TYR A 177 -0.63 25.87 -13.63
N SER A 178 -1.61 26.69 -13.25
CA SER A 178 -1.37 27.81 -12.35
C SER A 178 -1.03 27.30 -10.95
N ARG A 179 -0.35 28.11 -10.13
CA ARG A 179 -0.05 27.75 -8.72
C ARG A 179 -1.33 27.34 -7.96
N LYS A 180 -2.43 28.05 -8.19
CA LYS A 180 -3.73 27.75 -7.58
C LYS A 180 -4.27 26.39 -8.02
N ASP A 181 -4.18 26.09 -9.32
CA ASP A 181 -4.62 24.79 -9.84
C ASP A 181 -3.72 23.65 -9.37
N ILE A 182 -2.43 23.92 -9.14
CA ILE A 182 -1.49 22.95 -8.55
C ILE A 182 -1.90 22.60 -7.11
N CYS A 183 -2.13 23.59 -6.25
CA CYS A 183 -2.64 23.35 -4.89
C CYS A 183 -3.95 22.54 -4.92
N LYS A 184 -4.87 22.89 -5.83
CA LYS A 184 -6.12 22.15 -6.02
C LYS A 184 -5.87 20.70 -6.42
N LYS A 185 -4.93 20.42 -7.31
CA LYS A 185 -4.60 19.07 -7.77
C LYS A 185 -3.96 18.21 -6.70
N ILE A 186 -3.04 18.79 -5.91
CA ILE A 186 -2.46 18.11 -4.75
C ILE A 186 -3.57 17.69 -3.81
N LYS A 187 -4.51 18.60 -3.53
CA LYS A 187 -5.69 18.30 -2.70
C LYS A 187 -6.56 17.19 -3.30
N GLU A 188 -6.92 17.28 -4.58
CA GLU A 188 -7.73 16.25 -5.28
C GLU A 188 -7.04 14.87 -5.30
N LEU A 189 -5.70 14.84 -5.36
CA LEU A 189 -4.93 13.60 -5.29
C LEU A 189 -4.88 13.03 -3.87
N ALA A 190 -4.70 13.87 -2.84
CA ALA A 190 -4.78 13.44 -1.45
C ALA A 190 -6.17 12.91 -1.07
N GLU A 191 -7.25 13.58 -1.51
CA GLU A 191 -8.64 13.10 -1.38
C GLU A 191 -8.84 11.74 -2.06
N ARG A 192 -8.19 11.53 -3.22
CA ARG A 192 -8.32 10.28 -3.99
C ARG A 192 -7.70 9.08 -3.27
N VAL A 193 -6.58 9.27 -2.58
CA VAL A 193 -5.86 8.19 -1.89
C VAL A 193 -6.41 7.92 -0.48
N GLY A 194 -7.47 8.62 -0.07
CA GLY A 194 -8.20 8.36 1.17
C GLY A 194 -7.76 9.20 2.37
N GLU A 195 -6.91 10.21 2.16
CA GLU A 195 -6.20 10.93 3.23
C GLU A 195 -6.78 12.32 3.53
N LEU A 196 -7.98 12.59 3.04
CA LEU A 196 -8.76 13.80 3.33
C LEU A 196 -10.24 13.43 3.50
N GLU A 197 -10.71 13.32 4.75
CA GLU A 197 -12.14 13.23 5.10
C GLU A 197 -12.84 14.61 5.08
#